data_AF-A0A5C9EG85-F1
#
_entry.id   AF-A0A5C9EG85-F1
#
_cell.length_a   1.000
_cell.length_b   1.000
_cell.length_c   1.000
_cell.angle_alpha   90.00
_cell.angle_beta   90.00
_cell.angle_gamma   90.00
#
_symmetry.space_group_name_H-M   'P 1'
#
loop_
_entity.id
_entity.type
_entity.pdbx_description
1 polymer ?
#
loop_
_entity_poly.entity_id
_entity_poly.type
_entity_poly.pdbx_seq_one_letter_code
_entity_poly.pdbx_strand_id
1 'polypeptide(L)' 'MDLGGSNYIFIGEIFNAYADEICLTNSKPDMQKIKPIAYSTIDMKCWTIGKTLAKAYKIGKKYRKKLEQ' A
#
# COMPACT_ATOMS: atom_id res chain seq x y z
N MET A 1 12.23 -4.56 20.38
CA MET A 1 11.78 -3.52 21.35
C MET A 1 10.55 -4.07 22.07
N ASP A 2 10.54 -4.04 23.39
CA ASP A 2 9.36 -4.44 24.18
C ASP A 2 8.45 -3.22 24.35
N LEU A 3 7.20 -3.33 23.86
CA LEU A 3 6.17 -2.29 23.98
C LEU A 3 5.08 -2.65 25.00
N GLY A 4 5.33 -3.63 25.88
CA GLY A 4 4.36 -4.06 26.89
C GLY A 4 3.22 -4.93 26.33
N GLY A 5 3.45 -5.58 25.18
CA GLY A 5 2.51 -6.52 24.55
C GLY A 5 3.07 -7.94 24.50
N SER A 6 2.29 -8.88 23.97
CA SER A 6 2.70 -10.30 23.84
C SER A 6 3.53 -10.61 22.59
N ASN A 7 3.89 -9.61 21.78
CA ASN A 7 4.60 -9.77 20.52
C ASN A 7 5.89 -8.94 20.48
N TYR A 8 6.90 -9.47 19.78
CA TYR A 8 8.11 -8.71 19.48
C TYR A 8 7.92 -7.85 18.24
N ILE A 9 8.40 -6.61 18.32
CA ILE A 9 8.56 -5.73 17.16
C ILE A 9 10.02 -5.70 16.75
N PHE A 10 10.26 -6.12 15.52
CA PHE A 10 11.56 -6.08 14.85
C PHE A 10 11.64 -4.83 13.98
N ILE A 11 12.72 -4.07 14.16
CA ILE A 11 13.03 -2.89 13.35
C ILE A 11 14.31 -3.23 12.57
N GLY A 12 14.22 -3.21 11.24
CA GLY A 12 15.33 -3.49 10.35
C GLY A 12 15.43 -2.46 9.25
N GLU A 13 16.66 -2.12 8.87
CA GLU A 13 16.92 -1.26 7.73
C GLU A 13 16.70 -2.01 6.41
N ILE A 14 16.03 -1.36 5.45
CA ILE A 14 15.83 -1.92 4.10
C ILE A 14 17.09 -1.62 3.28
N PHE A 15 17.99 -2.59 3.16
CA PHE A 15 19.19 -2.44 2.32
C PHE A 15 18.91 -2.56 0.83
N ASN A 16 18.04 -3.50 0.44
CA ASN A 16 17.71 -3.77 -0.96
C ASN A 16 16.25 -4.18 -1.11
N ALA A 17 15.65 -3.88 -2.26
CA ALA A 17 14.32 -4.34 -2.66
C ALA A 17 14.40 -4.98 -4.05
N TYR A 18 13.86 -6.18 -4.18
CA TYR A 18 13.89 -6.97 -5.41
C TYR A 18 12.47 -7.25 -5.89
N ALA A 19 12.27 -7.26 -7.20
CA ALA A 19 11.01 -7.65 -7.83
C ALA A 19 11.32 -8.21 -9.22
N ASP A 20 10.56 -9.21 -9.65
CA ASP A 20 10.60 -9.64 -11.04
C ASP A 20 10.16 -8.52 -11.98
N GLU A 21 10.73 -8.46 -13.17
CA GLU A 21 10.36 -7.45 -14.18
C GLU A 21 8.86 -7.50 -14.51
N ILE A 22 8.25 -8.69 -14.44
CA ILE A 22 6.81 -8.89 -14.66
C ILE A 22 5.95 -8.16 -13.62
N CYS A 23 6.50 -7.79 -12.47
CA CYS A 23 5.83 -7.07 -11.39
C CYS A 23 5.96 -5.53 -11.53
N LEU A 24 6.69 -5.05 -12.54
CA LEU A 24 7.04 -3.64 -12.69
C LEU A 24 6.30 -2.96 -13.85
N THR A 25 6.00 -1.69 -13.68
CA THR A 25 5.59 -0.77 -14.74
C THR A 25 6.41 0.50 -14.62
N ASN A 26 7.16 0.86 -15.68
CA ASN A 26 8.12 1.98 -15.67
C ASN A 26 9.14 1.87 -14.52
N SER A 27 9.72 0.67 -14.35
CA SER A 27 10.71 0.35 -13.30
C SER A 27 10.21 0.59 -11.86
N LYS A 28 8.88 0.61 -11.66
CA LYS A 28 8.25 0.77 -10.35
C LYS A 28 7.30 -0.38 -10.08
N PRO A 29 7.18 -0.85 -8.82
CA PRO A 29 6.20 -1.84 -8.41
C PRO A 29 4.79 -1.46 -8.88
N ASP A 30 4.15 -2.37 -9.61
CA ASP A 30 2.78 -2.21 -10.09
C ASP A 30 1.85 -3.12 -9.29
N MET A 31 0.94 -2.50 -8.53
CA MET A 31 -0.01 -3.20 -7.67
C MET A 31 -0.87 -4.22 -8.42
N GLN A 32 -1.23 -3.93 -9.69
CA GLN A 32 -2.07 -4.82 -10.50
C GLN A 32 -1.29 -6.02 -11.07
N LYS A 33 0.03 -5.88 -11.23
CA LYS A 33 0.92 -6.98 -11.64
C LYS A 33 1.34 -7.84 -10.46
N ILE A 34 1.66 -7.22 -9.32
CA ILE A 34 2.04 -7.90 -8.08
C ILE A 34 0.88 -8.71 -7.50
N LYS A 35 -0.36 -8.23 -7.63
CA LYS A 35 -1.57 -8.90 -7.12
C LYS A 35 -1.43 -9.39 -5.66
N PRO A 36 -1.05 -8.51 -4.72
CA PRO A 36 -0.85 -8.93 -3.35
C PRO A 36 -2.18 -9.33 -2.69
N ILE A 37 -2.07 -10.14 -1.65
CA ILE A 37 -3.19 -10.61 -0.84
C ILE A 37 -3.26 -9.79 0.44
N ALA A 38 -4.45 -9.33 0.80
CA ALA A 38 -4.74 -8.69 2.07
C ALA A 38 -5.50 -9.65 2.98
N TYR A 39 -5.00 -9.90 4.18
CA TYR A 39 -5.68 -10.71 5.19
C TYR A 39 -6.52 -9.83 6.12
N SER A 40 -7.74 -10.28 6.42
CA SER A 40 -8.62 -9.66 7.42
C SER A 40 -8.88 -10.66 8.54
N THR A 41 -8.61 -10.23 9.78
CA THR A 41 -8.81 -11.06 10.98
C THR A 41 -10.29 -11.18 11.36
N ILE A 42 -11.13 -10.22 10.97
CA ILE A 42 -12.54 -10.16 11.37
C ILE A 42 -13.32 -11.33 10.75
N ASP A 43 -13.03 -11.63 9.50
CA ASP A 43 -13.71 -12.67 8.72
C ASP A 43 -12.77 -13.80 8.29
N MET A 44 -11.51 -13.74 8.72
CA MET A 44 -10.44 -14.70 8.44
C MET A 44 -10.23 -14.96 6.95
N LYS A 45 -10.47 -13.95 6.11
CA LYS A 45 -10.38 -14.07 4.64
C LYS A 45 -9.15 -13.38 4.08
N CYS A 46 -8.69 -13.96 2.97
CA CYS A 46 -7.70 -13.39 2.09
C CYS A 46 -8.39 -12.71 0.90
N TRP A 47 -8.04 -11.46 0.64
CA TRP A 47 -8.66 -10.58 -0.34
C TRP A 47 -7.64 -10.17 -1.39
N THR A 48 -8.09 -10.05 -2.64
CA THR A 48 -7.30 -9.39 -3.69
C THR A 48 -7.48 -7.87 -3.59
N ILE A 49 -6.43 -7.12 -3.94
CA ILE A 49 -6.58 -5.67 -4.11
C ILE A 49 -7.43 -5.36 -5.34
N GLY A 50 -8.45 -4.52 -5.15
CA GLY A 50 -9.36 -4.10 -6.22
C GLY A 50 -8.73 -3.14 -7.24
N LYS A 51 -9.58 -2.62 -8.14
CA LYS A 51 -9.17 -1.65 -9.17
C LYS A 51 -8.67 -0.34 -8.53
N THR A 52 -7.75 0.32 -9.21
CA THR A 52 -7.27 1.66 -8.83
C THR A 52 -8.42 2.66 -8.82
N LEU A 53 -8.66 3.29 -7.67
CA LEU A 53 -9.76 4.24 -7.50
C LEU A 53 -9.44 5.64 -8.05
N ALA A 54 -8.28 6.19 -7.68
CA ALA A 54 -7.85 7.54 -8.08
C ALA A 54 -6.35 7.76 -7.85
N LYS A 55 -5.80 8.86 -8.39
CA LYS A 55 -4.41 9.28 -8.12
C LYS A 55 -4.30 10.04 -6.78
N ALA A 56 -3.55 9.48 -5.84
CA ALA A 56 -3.17 10.13 -4.59
C ALA A 56 -2.47 11.48 -4.85
N TYR A 57 -2.64 12.44 -3.93
CA TYR A 57 -2.10 13.81 -4.04
C TYR A 57 -2.53 14.61 -5.29
N LYS A 58 -3.50 14.10 -6.07
CA LYS A 58 -4.07 14.77 -7.25
C LYS A 58 -5.58 14.94 -7.13
N ILE A 59 -6.33 13.87 -6.82
CA ILE A 59 -7.80 13.89 -6.90
C ILE A 59 -8.43 14.96 -6.00
N GLY A 60 -7.88 15.23 -4.81
CA GLY A 60 -8.39 16.25 -3.90
C GLY A 60 -8.19 17.70 -4.39
N LYS A 61 -7.23 17.95 -5.28
CA LYS A 61 -6.91 19.31 -5.76
C LYS A 61 -8.07 19.96 -6.52
N LYS A 62 -8.98 19.16 -7.11
CA LYS A 62 -10.18 19.66 -7.80
C LYS A 62 -11.16 20.39 -6.87
N TYR A 63 -11.03 20.19 -5.55
CA TYR A 63 -11.88 20.83 -4.54
C TYR A 63 -11.23 22.07 -3.89
N ARG A 64 -10.03 22.50 -4.34
CA ARG A 64 -9.26 23.56 -3.69
C ARG A 64 -9.85 24.98 -3.83
N LYS A 65 -10.77 25.23 -4.78
CA LYS A 65 -11.46 26.52 -4.92
C LYS A 65 -12.92 26.43 -4.44
N LYS A 66 -13.13 26.51 -3.12
CA LYS A 66 -14.40 26.87 -2.45
C LYS A 66 -14.19 27.44 -1.02
N LEU A 67 -13.01 28.00 -0.72
CA LEU A 67 -12.71 28.60 0.59
C LEU A 67 -12.48 30.13 0.52
N GLU A 68 -12.86 30.77 -0.59
CA GLU A 68 -12.74 32.23 -0.80
C GLU A 68 -14.05 32.81 -1.36
N GLN A 69 -15.18 32.51 -0.73
CA GLN A 69 -16.43 33.26 -0.89
C GLN A 69 -16.90 33.75 0.47
#